data_AF-A0A7S2JFD8-F1
#
_entry.id   AF-A0A7S2JFD8-F1
#
_cell.length_a   1.000
_cell.length_b   1.000
_cell.length_c   1.000
_cell.angle_alpha   90.00
_cell.angle_beta   90.00
_cell.angle_gamma   90.00
#
_symmetry.space_group_name_H-M   'P 1'
#
loop_
_entity.id
_entity.type
_entity.pdbx_description
1 polymer ?
#
loop_
_entity_poly.entity_id
_entity_poly.type
_entity_poly.pdbx_seq_one_letter_code
_entity_poly.pdbx_strand_id
1 'polypeptide(L)'
;ACAEGWYYEVGRGSCAACGTGTACAGFGAPLRLSPGHWSPADDPQSVFACAEEAWCPGGEVGTCAPGRTGTACAECEVGRVAGDDGACVACEDAASARAAIGLIFILVLPLLVYWRARKVDR
;
A
#
# COMPACT_ATOMS: atom_id res chain seq x y z
N ALA A 1 -28.75 12.21 15.71
CA ALA A 1 -27.62 11.28 15.61
C ALA A 1 -28.11 10.00 14.93
N CYS A 2 -27.32 9.40 14.04
CA CYS A 2 -27.71 8.17 13.33
C CYS A 2 -27.44 6.93 14.19
N ALA A 3 -28.20 5.86 13.98
CA ALA A 3 -27.95 4.57 14.64
C ALA A 3 -26.68 3.89 14.10
N GLU A 4 -26.20 2.84 14.78
CA GLU A 4 -25.14 1.96 14.26
C GLU A 4 -25.56 1.35 12.92
N GLY A 5 -24.61 1.22 11.98
CA GLY A 5 -24.91 0.78 10.61
C GLY A 5 -25.52 1.88 9.72
N TRP A 6 -25.59 3.12 10.21
CA TRP A 6 -26.03 4.29 9.45
C TRP A 6 -25.01 5.42 9.52
N TYR A 7 -24.97 6.27 8.50
CA TYR A 7 -24.15 7.48 8.46
C TYR A 7 -25.02 8.70 8.16
N TYR A 8 -24.54 9.89 8.52
CA TYR A 8 -25.25 11.14 8.27
C TYR A 8 -24.91 11.69 6.88
N GLU A 9 -25.90 11.80 6.00
CA GLU A 9 -25.74 12.29 4.63
C GLU A 9 -25.99 13.80 4.60
N VAL A 10 -24.90 14.59 4.57
CA VAL A 10 -24.95 16.06 4.67
C VAL A 10 -25.82 16.69 3.57
N GLY A 11 -25.80 16.12 2.36
CA GLY A 11 -26.58 16.65 1.22
C GLY A 11 -28.10 16.44 1.33
N ARG A 12 -28.56 15.40 2.05
CA ARG A 12 -29.99 15.10 2.24
C ARG A 12 -30.51 15.46 3.63
N GLY A 13 -29.63 15.76 4.58
CA GLY A 13 -30.00 16.01 5.97
C GLY A 13 -30.61 14.78 6.66
N SER A 14 -30.28 13.58 6.19
CA SER A 14 -30.90 12.34 6.63
C SER A 14 -29.87 11.26 6.92
N CYS A 15 -30.24 10.26 7.72
CA CYS A 15 -29.40 9.09 7.93
C CYS A 15 -29.61 8.11 6.77
N ALA A 16 -28.53 7.60 6.20
CA ALA A 16 -28.56 6.55 5.19
C ALA A 16 -27.90 5.27 5.73
N ALA A 17 -28.44 4.11 5.31
CA ALA A 17 -27.91 2.81 5.69
C ALA A 17 -26.57 2.55 5.00
N CYS A 18 -25.68 1.86 5.68
CA CYS A 18 -24.36 1.57 5.15
C CYS A 18 -24.38 0.40 4.17
N GLY A 19 -23.75 0.60 3.01
CA GLY A 19 -23.68 -0.37 1.94
C GLY A 19 -22.62 -1.44 2.19
N THR A 20 -22.59 -2.45 1.30
CA THR A 20 -21.53 -3.47 1.29
C THR A 20 -20.14 -2.83 1.14
N GLY A 21 -19.16 -3.31 1.90
CA GLY A 21 -17.80 -2.77 1.87
C GLY A 21 -17.58 -1.52 2.72
N THR A 22 -18.59 -1.09 3.48
CA THR A 22 -18.51 0.07 4.38
C THR A 22 -18.74 -0.33 5.83
N ALA A 23 -18.14 0.43 6.75
CA ALA A 23 -18.26 0.27 8.19
C ALA A 23 -18.72 1.59 8.80
N CYS A 24 -19.83 1.56 9.53
CA CYS A 24 -20.45 2.75 10.10
C CYS A 24 -20.67 2.60 11.59
N ALA A 25 -19.94 3.41 12.36
CA ALA A 25 -20.10 3.45 13.81
C ALA A 25 -21.42 4.13 14.23
N GLY A 26 -22.10 4.85 13.34
CA GLY A 26 -23.26 5.66 13.72
C GLY A 26 -22.87 6.93 14.44
N PHE A 27 -23.82 7.52 15.15
CA PHE A 27 -23.61 8.66 16.07
C PHE A 27 -22.99 9.93 15.45
N GLY A 28 -23.09 10.10 14.13
CA GLY A 28 -22.50 11.24 13.43
C GLY A 28 -21.02 11.02 13.05
N ALA A 29 -20.49 9.81 13.24
CA ALA A 29 -19.20 9.43 12.70
C ALA A 29 -19.24 9.44 11.15
N PRO A 30 -18.13 9.79 10.49
CA PRO A 30 -18.02 9.69 9.03
C PRO A 30 -18.09 8.24 8.56
N LEU A 31 -18.46 8.06 7.29
CA LEU A 31 -18.43 6.76 6.61
C LEU A 31 -17.00 6.21 6.60
N ARG A 32 -16.84 4.92 6.92
CA ARG A 32 -15.57 4.21 6.78
C ARG A 32 -15.70 3.02 5.85
N LEU A 33 -14.56 2.59 5.32
CA LEU A 33 -14.42 1.48 4.39
C LEU A 33 -13.90 0.25 5.13
N SER A 34 -14.43 -0.90 4.74
CA SER A 34 -13.89 -2.19 5.17
C SER A 34 -12.61 -2.49 4.38
N PRO A 35 -11.71 -3.35 4.89
CA PRO A 35 -10.57 -3.86 4.12
C PRO A 35 -11.01 -4.41 2.75
N GLY A 36 -10.16 -4.24 1.74
CA GLY A 36 -10.43 -4.62 0.35
C GLY A 36 -11.39 -3.71 -0.41
N HIS A 37 -11.82 -2.59 0.20
CA HIS A 37 -12.71 -1.63 -0.44
C HIS A 37 -12.11 -0.23 -0.43
N TRP A 38 -12.42 0.52 -1.48
CA TRP A 38 -12.00 1.90 -1.69
C TRP A 38 -13.17 2.73 -2.19
N SER A 39 -13.21 4.01 -1.86
CA SER A 39 -14.19 4.98 -2.37
C SER A 39 -13.50 6.32 -2.54
N PRO A 40 -13.83 7.12 -3.57
CA PRO A 40 -13.29 8.46 -3.70
C PRO A 40 -13.81 9.38 -2.58
N ALA A 41 -13.04 10.42 -2.25
CA ALA A 41 -13.39 11.35 -1.17
C ALA A 41 -14.50 12.35 -1.57
N ASP A 42 -14.59 12.67 -2.85
CA ASP A 42 -15.63 13.52 -3.45
C ASP A 42 -16.96 12.79 -3.64
N ASP A 43 -16.93 11.45 -3.75
CA ASP A 43 -18.12 10.60 -3.77
C ASP A 43 -17.97 9.36 -2.87
N PRO A 44 -18.14 9.51 -1.54
CA PRO A 44 -18.04 8.44 -0.55
C PRO A 44 -19.01 7.26 -0.76
N GLN A 45 -20.05 7.43 -1.57
CA GLN A 45 -21.05 6.40 -1.83
C GLN A 45 -20.62 5.44 -2.95
N SER A 46 -19.66 5.85 -3.78
CA SER A 46 -19.09 5.05 -4.85
C SER A 46 -18.02 4.10 -4.33
N VAL A 47 -18.46 2.98 -3.76
CA VAL A 47 -17.59 1.95 -3.20
C VAL A 47 -17.16 0.95 -4.28
N PHE A 48 -15.85 0.78 -4.41
CA PHE A 48 -15.20 -0.15 -5.33
C PHE A 48 -14.48 -1.25 -4.54
N ALA A 49 -14.53 -2.47 -5.06
CA ALA A 49 -13.71 -3.57 -4.56
C ALA A 49 -12.32 -3.48 -5.19
N CYS A 50 -11.29 -3.67 -4.38
CA CYS A 50 -9.91 -3.68 -4.84
C CYS A 50 -9.53 -5.07 -5.34
N ALA A 51 -8.60 -5.13 -6.31
CA ALA A 51 -8.21 -6.41 -6.90
C ALA A 51 -7.53 -7.34 -5.89
N GLU A 52 -6.80 -6.75 -4.93
CA GLU A 52 -6.26 -7.44 -3.77
C GLU A 52 -6.61 -6.66 -2.50
N GLU A 53 -6.90 -7.39 -1.43
CA GLU A 53 -7.25 -6.78 -0.14
C GLU A 53 -6.12 -5.89 0.39
N ALA A 54 -4.87 -6.28 0.16
CA ALA A 54 -3.68 -5.55 0.59
C ALA A 54 -3.54 -4.16 -0.06
N TRP A 55 -4.17 -3.91 -1.22
CA TRP A 55 -4.10 -2.60 -1.89
C TRP A 55 -4.95 -1.56 -1.16
N CYS A 56 -5.97 -2.03 -0.44
CA CYS A 56 -6.98 -1.22 0.21
C CYS A 56 -7.13 -1.63 1.67
N PRO A 57 -6.38 -1.00 2.59
CA PRO A 57 -6.44 -1.33 4.02
C PRO A 57 -7.79 -0.99 4.66
N GLY A 58 -8.69 -0.32 3.93
CA GLY A 58 -9.93 0.24 4.45
C GLY A 58 -9.69 1.54 5.21
N GLY A 59 -10.61 1.90 6.09
CA GLY A 59 -10.52 3.11 6.90
C GLY A 59 -11.25 4.29 6.28
N GLU A 60 -10.59 5.41 6.05
CA GLU A 60 -11.22 6.61 5.48
C GLU A 60 -11.33 6.52 3.96
N VAL A 61 -12.31 7.22 3.40
CA VAL A 61 -12.44 7.34 1.94
C VAL A 61 -11.17 7.94 1.33
N GLY A 62 -10.83 7.48 0.12
CA GLY A 62 -9.61 7.89 -0.59
C GLY A 62 -8.32 7.23 -0.09
N THR A 63 -8.38 6.35 0.91
CA THR A 63 -7.17 5.74 1.50
C THR A 63 -6.68 4.55 0.68
N CYS A 64 -5.41 4.57 0.28
CA CYS A 64 -4.73 3.47 -0.40
C CYS A 64 -3.52 2.97 0.39
N ALA A 65 -3.06 1.75 0.08
CA ALA A 65 -1.78 1.26 0.56
C ALA A 65 -0.59 2.15 0.08
N PRO A 66 0.57 2.11 0.74
CA PRO A 66 1.67 3.03 0.45
C PRO A 66 2.10 3.03 -1.01
N GLY A 67 2.15 4.21 -1.61
CA GLY A 67 2.58 4.42 -3.00
C GLY A 67 1.54 4.00 -4.06
N ARG A 68 0.33 3.59 -3.65
CA ARG A 68 -0.79 3.35 -4.55
C ARG A 68 -1.67 4.58 -4.71
N THR A 69 -2.26 4.70 -5.89
CA THR A 69 -3.14 5.78 -6.29
C THR A 69 -4.18 5.27 -7.29
N GLY A 70 -5.02 6.17 -7.78
CA GLY A 70 -6.06 5.88 -8.75
C GLY A 70 -7.29 5.20 -8.16
N THR A 71 -8.24 4.88 -9.03
CA THR A 71 -9.48 4.22 -8.64
C THR A 71 -9.19 2.81 -8.11
N ALA A 72 -9.75 2.49 -6.95
CA ALA A 72 -9.53 1.21 -6.27
C ALA A 72 -8.04 0.89 -6.01
N CYS A 73 -7.20 1.92 -5.88
CA CYS A 73 -5.77 1.80 -5.64
C CYS A 73 -5.05 0.92 -6.68
N ALA A 74 -5.56 0.90 -7.91
CA ALA A 74 -5.08 0.02 -8.97
C ALA A 74 -3.73 0.46 -9.56
N GLU A 75 -3.29 1.69 -9.28
CA GLU A 75 -2.12 2.30 -9.90
C GLU A 75 -1.01 2.51 -8.87
N CYS A 76 0.24 2.39 -9.30
CA CYS A 76 1.38 2.86 -8.52
C CYS A 76 1.73 4.30 -8.94
N GLU A 77 2.18 5.10 -7.98
CA GLU A 77 2.77 6.41 -8.27
C GLU A 77 3.92 6.30 -9.29
N VAL A 78 4.15 7.38 -10.03
CA VAL A 78 5.21 7.44 -11.05
C VAL A 78 6.57 7.10 -10.44
N GLY A 79 7.30 6.18 -11.07
CA GLY A 79 8.61 5.70 -10.59
C GLY A 79 8.53 4.54 -9.60
N ARG A 80 7.34 4.00 -9.35
CA ARG A 80 7.12 2.81 -8.53
C ARG A 80 6.44 1.67 -9.28
N VAL A 81 6.60 0.47 -8.77
CA VAL A 81 6.00 -0.77 -9.27
C VAL A 81 5.36 -1.54 -8.12
N ALA A 82 4.41 -2.44 -8.42
CA ALA A 82 3.77 -3.27 -7.41
C ALA A 82 4.82 -4.16 -6.69
N GLY A 83 4.88 -4.06 -5.36
CA GLY A 83 5.62 -4.97 -4.50
C GLY A 83 4.77 -6.16 -4.05
N ASP A 84 5.37 -7.06 -3.28
CA ASP A 84 4.75 -8.32 -2.86
C ASP A 84 3.73 -8.15 -1.70
N ASP A 85 3.78 -7.04 -0.98
CA ASP A 85 2.96 -6.74 0.21
C ASP A 85 1.73 -5.88 -0.11
N GLY A 86 1.45 -5.67 -1.40
CA GLY A 86 0.40 -4.76 -1.83
C GLY A 86 0.78 -3.28 -1.75
N ALA A 87 2.01 -2.91 -1.35
CA ALA A 87 2.52 -1.55 -1.53
C ALA A 87 3.21 -1.38 -2.90
N CYS A 88 3.57 -0.15 -3.25
CA CYS A 88 4.40 0.14 -4.42
C CYS A 88 5.85 0.45 -3.99
N VAL A 89 6.81 -0.24 -4.60
CA VAL A 89 8.25 -0.11 -4.35
C VAL A 89 8.94 0.68 -5.45
N ALA A 90 10.08 1.32 -5.18
CA ALA A 90 10.77 2.12 -6.18
C ALA A 90 11.44 1.23 -7.24
N CYS A 91 11.42 1.66 -8.50
CA CYS A 91 12.06 0.93 -9.59
C CYS A 91 13.57 0.69 -9.37
N GLU A 92 14.24 1.59 -8.63
CA GLU A 92 15.69 1.57 -8.40
C GLU A 92 16.17 0.61 -7.31
N ASP A 93 15.26 0.10 -6.47
CA ASP A 93 15.61 -0.77 -5.35
C ASP A 93 16.23 -2.11 -5.80
N ALA A 94 15.99 -2.54 -7.04
CA ALA A 94 16.62 -3.72 -7.63
C ALA A 94 18.07 -3.47 -8.10
N ALA A 95 18.47 -2.22 -8.38
CA ALA A 95 19.78 -1.90 -8.92
C ALA A 95 20.85 -1.76 -7.83
N SER A 96 20.49 -1.18 -6.69
CA SER A 96 21.40 -0.95 -5.56
C SER A 96 21.89 -2.26 -4.93
N ALA A 97 21.00 -3.24 -4.75
CA ALA A 97 21.36 -4.56 -4.23
C ALA A 97 22.34 -5.31 -5.15
N ARG A 98 22.14 -5.24 -6.47
CA ARG A 98 23.02 -5.87 -7.47
C ARG A 98 24.41 -5.22 -7.49
N ALA A 99 24.48 -3.90 -7.38
CA ALA A 99 25.74 -3.17 -7.31
C ALA A 99 26.54 -3.50 -6.03
N ALA A 100 25.86 -3.60 -4.88
CA ALA A 100 26.47 -3.97 -3.61
C ALA A 100 27.07 -5.39 -3.64
N ILE A 101 26.36 -6.35 -4.22
CA ILE A 101 26.87 -7.72 -4.41
C ILE A 101 28.13 -7.69 -5.29
N GLY A 102 28.10 -7.01 -6.44
CA GLY A 102 29.25 -6.89 -7.33
C GLY A 102 30.51 -6.34 -6.63
N LEU A 103 30.36 -5.31 -5.80
CA LEU A 103 31.46 -4.73 -5.02
C LEU A 103 32.05 -5.70 -4.00
N ILE A 104 31.22 -6.52 -3.34
CA ILE A 104 31.69 -7.56 -2.41
C ILE A 104 32.55 -8.57 -3.17
N PHE A 105 32.11 -9.02 -4.35
CA PHE A 105 32.91 -9.94 -5.17
C PHE A 105 34.24 -9.30 -5.60
N ILE A 106 34.26 -8.02 -5.98
CA ILE A 106 35.49 -7.32 -6.40
C ILE A 106 36.47 -7.11 -5.24
N LEU A 107 35.99 -6.87 -4.02
CA LEU A 107 36.87 -6.56 -2.89
C LEU A 107 37.26 -7.79 -2.08
N VAL A 108 36.31 -8.68 -1.79
CA VAL A 108 36.49 -9.79 -0.85
C VAL A 108 37.17 -10.99 -1.50
N LEU A 109 36.88 -11.33 -2.76
CA LEU A 109 37.57 -12.44 -3.44
C LEU A 109 39.08 -12.24 -3.57
N PRO A 110 39.59 -11.10 -4.09
CA PRO A 110 41.03 -10.93 -4.20
C PRO A 110 41.70 -10.82 -2.84
N LEU A 111 41.02 -10.27 -1.83
CA LEU A 111 41.50 -10.35 -0.44
C LEU A 111 41.59 -11.81 0.03
N LEU A 112 40.56 -12.63 -0.17
CA LEU A 112 40.59 -14.05 0.20
C LEU A 112 41.69 -14.82 -0.54
N VAL A 113 41.87 -14.57 -1.84
CA VAL A 113 42.95 -15.16 -2.65
C VAL A 113 44.30 -14.71 -2.13
N TYR A 114 44.48 -13.42 -1.87
CA TYR A 114 45.71 -12.87 -1.30
C TYR A 114 46.03 -13.49 0.08
N TRP A 115 45.03 -13.60 0.95
CA TRP A 115 45.19 -14.22 2.28
C TRP A 115 45.49 -15.72 2.18
N ARG A 116 44.86 -16.43 1.24
CA ARG A 116 45.15 -17.85 0.96
C ARG A 116 46.57 -18.03 0.43
N ALA A 117 47.00 -17.20 -0.53
CA ALA A 117 48.36 -17.21 -1.06
C ALA A 117 49.39 -16.94 0.06
N ARG A 118 49.15 -15.90 0.87
CA ARG A 118 50.03 -15.54 1.99
C ARG A 118 50.10 -16.60 3.10
N LYS A 119 49.06 -17.43 3.26
CA LYS A 119 49.05 -18.55 4.21
C LYS A 119 49.78 -19.79 3.67
N VAL A 120 49.86 -19.96 2.36
CA VAL A 120 50.60 -21.06 1.72
C VAL A 120 52.10 -20.77 1.66
N ASP A 121 52.49 -19.50 1.50
CA ASP A 121 53.90 -19.07 1.47
C ASP A 121 54.58 -18.99 2.85
N ARG A 122 53.87 -19.31 3.94
CA ARG A 122 54.38 -19.25 5.33
C ARG A 122 54.33 -20.61 5.99
#